data_AF-A0AAD5L843-F1
#
_entry.id   AF-A0AAD5L843-F1
#
_cell.length_a   1.000
_cell.length_b   1.000
_cell.length_c   1.000
_cell.angle_alpha   90.00
_cell.angle_beta   90.00
_cell.angle_gamma   90.00
#
_symmetry.space_group_name_H-M   'P 1'
#
loop_
_entity.id
_entity.type
_entity.pdbx_description
1 polymer ?
#
loop_
_entity_poly.entity_id
_entity_poly.type
_entity_poly.pdbx_seq_one_letter_code
_entity_poly.pdbx_strand_id
1 'polypeptide(L)'
;MQMVLEERDLWDVTSGLIKAEHCVSTEDQLMFQRKSRKAFAIICLAMEDSQLPLVRSASGAQDAWSRLEAHFEKKSLANKLFLRRRFFSAMMEDGDDVLQHINKLKTLAEQLDAVGAPVSEDDLVITLLGSLNESYQFLITALESRSDTLSWELVTSRLMHEDLKRKEQHGDGAASDQAFVSASARARGRPAKKVGACRHCGKHGHWIAECPLRQQDNNSHGDRRRIVHAHVKI
;
A
#
# COMPACT_ATOMS: atom_id res chain seq x y z
N MET A 1 18.66 17.22 -1.44
CA MET A 1 19.78 18.07 -1.92
C MET A 1 20.98 18.04 -0.96
N GLN A 2 20.75 18.19 0.35
CA GLN A 2 21.81 18.13 1.38
C GLN A 2 22.73 16.91 1.27
N MET A 3 22.19 15.70 1.16
CA MET A 3 22.99 14.46 1.01
C MET A 3 24.02 14.51 -0.13
N VAL A 4 23.69 15.14 -1.27
CA VAL A 4 24.61 15.26 -2.42
C VAL A 4 25.72 16.27 -2.14
N LEU A 5 25.44 17.30 -1.34
CA LEU A 5 26.43 18.29 -0.93
C LEU A 5 27.37 17.71 0.16
N GLU A 6 26.85 16.87 1.05
CA GLU A 6 27.64 16.13 2.04
C GLU A 6 28.58 15.11 1.38
N GLU A 7 28.07 14.30 0.45
CA GLU A 7 28.88 13.31 -0.32
C GLU A 7 30.06 13.95 -1.06
N ARG A 8 29.99 15.24 -1.35
CA ARG A 8 30.99 15.98 -2.13
C ARG A 8 31.88 16.90 -1.28
N ASP A 9 31.77 16.83 0.05
CA ASP A 9 32.48 17.69 1.00
C ASP A 9 32.25 19.20 0.76
N LEU A 10 31.02 19.54 0.34
CA LEU A 10 30.58 20.90 0.04
C LEU A 10 29.67 21.47 1.13
N TRP A 11 29.10 20.60 1.97
CA TRP A 11 28.09 20.98 2.96
C TRP A 11 28.56 22.08 3.92
N ASP A 12 29.81 22.02 4.38
CA ASP A 12 30.35 22.99 5.35
C ASP A 12 30.35 24.43 4.82
N VAL A 13 30.53 24.60 3.51
CA VAL A 13 30.54 25.91 2.86
C VAL A 13 29.11 26.39 2.58
N THR A 14 28.17 25.48 2.31
CA THR A 14 26.75 25.81 2.11
C THR A 14 25.99 26.10 3.41
N SER A 15 26.24 25.32 4.47
CA SER A 15 25.61 25.50 5.78
C SER A 15 26.17 26.71 6.55
N GLY A 16 27.31 27.24 6.12
CA GLY A 16 27.97 28.37 6.77
C GLY A 16 28.84 28.00 7.97
N LEU A 17 29.15 26.71 8.14
CA LEU A 17 30.12 26.23 9.14
C LEU A 17 31.52 26.80 8.86
N ILE A 18 31.92 26.82 7.59
CA ILE A 18 33.12 27.54 7.14
C ILE A 18 32.66 28.85 6.51
N LYS A 19 33.18 29.96 7.01
CA LYS A 19 32.93 31.30 6.47
C LYS A 19 34.16 31.80 5.73
N ALA A 20 33.94 32.59 4.67
CA ALA A 20 35.03 33.24 3.93
C ALA A 20 35.95 34.07 4.84
N GLU A 21 35.39 34.66 5.89
CA GLU A 21 36.11 35.46 6.91
C GLU A 21 37.13 34.65 7.73
N HIS A 22 36.96 33.33 7.84
CA HIS A 22 37.85 32.45 8.58
C HIS A 22 39.00 31.90 7.71
N CYS A 23 38.97 32.13 6.39
CA CYS A 23 40.02 31.74 5.47
C CYS A 23 41.11 32.81 5.43
N VAL A 24 42.18 32.62 6.20
CA VAL A 24 43.26 33.62 6.36
C VAL A 24 44.30 33.52 5.24
N SER A 25 44.59 32.30 4.76
CA SER A 25 45.50 32.07 3.63
C SER A 25 44.83 32.32 2.29
N THR A 26 45.59 32.82 1.31
CA THR A 26 45.14 32.95 -0.08
C THR A 26 44.73 31.60 -0.67
N GLU A 27 45.41 30.51 -0.29
CA GLU A 27 45.08 29.16 -0.75
C GLU A 27 43.71 28.69 -0.22
N ASP A 28 43.44 28.93 1.06
CA ASP A 28 42.16 28.58 1.70
C ASP A 28 41.00 29.38 1.11
N GLN A 29 41.21 30.66 0.82
CA GLN A 29 40.20 31.51 0.18
C GLN A 29 39.85 30.99 -1.23
N LEU A 30 40.84 30.56 -2.02
CA LEU A 30 40.62 29.99 -3.34
C LEU A 30 39.89 28.64 -3.26
N MET A 31 40.27 27.78 -2.30
CA MET A 31 39.58 26.51 -2.04
C MET A 31 38.12 26.75 -1.64
N PHE A 32 37.87 27.69 -0.73
CA PHE A 32 36.53 28.08 -0.30
C PHE A 32 35.68 28.55 -1.48
N GLN A 33 36.20 29.46 -2.31
CA GLN A 33 35.48 29.97 -3.48
C GLN A 33 35.17 28.86 -4.49
N ARG A 34 36.11 27.93 -4.73
CA ARG A 34 35.88 26.77 -5.61
C ARG A 34 34.77 25.87 -5.07
N LYS A 35 34.81 25.53 -3.78
CA LYS A 35 33.76 24.75 -3.13
C LYS A 35 32.41 25.46 -3.20
N SER A 36 32.36 26.75 -2.88
CA SER A 36 31.14 27.56 -2.95
C SER A 36 30.56 27.60 -4.36
N ARG A 37 31.36 27.84 -5.41
CA ARG A 37 30.87 27.82 -6.79
C ARG A 37 30.33 26.45 -7.20
N LYS A 38 31.03 25.38 -6.84
CA LYS A 38 30.60 24.01 -7.14
C LYS A 38 29.28 23.68 -6.44
N ALA A 39 29.14 24.05 -5.18
CA ALA A 39 27.93 23.83 -4.40
C ALA A 39 26.74 24.63 -4.96
N PHE A 40 26.97 25.91 -5.30
CA PHE A 40 25.95 26.75 -5.92
C PHE A 40 25.46 26.19 -7.26
N ALA A 41 26.37 25.69 -8.11
CA ALA A 41 25.99 25.03 -9.36
C ALA A 41 25.15 23.77 -9.13
N ILE A 42 25.51 22.94 -8.13
CA ILE A 42 24.72 21.75 -7.78
C ILE A 42 23.32 22.14 -7.28
N ILE A 43 23.22 23.18 -6.46
CA ILE A 43 21.92 23.70 -5.99
C ILE A 43 21.06 24.09 -7.20
N CYS A 44 21.58 24.92 -8.10
CA CYS A 44 20.84 25.34 -9.29
C CYS A 44 20.44 24.16 -10.20
N LEU A 45 21.31 23.17 -10.40
CA LEU A 45 21.03 22.00 -11.24
C LEU A 45 20.01 21.03 -10.62
N ALA A 46 19.85 21.06 -9.30
CA ALA A 46 18.90 20.21 -8.59
C ALA A 46 17.51 20.87 -8.42
N MET A 47 17.36 22.13 -8.84
CA MET A 47 16.10 22.86 -8.81
C MET A 47 15.39 22.79 -10.15
N GLU A 48 14.06 22.89 -10.14
CA GLU A 48 13.28 23.11 -11.36
C GLU A 48 13.48 24.55 -11.86
N ASP A 49 13.43 24.77 -13.18
CA ASP A 49 13.62 26.07 -13.83
C ASP A 49 12.70 27.16 -13.25
N SER A 50 11.50 26.78 -12.83
CA SER A 50 10.49 27.63 -12.20
C SER A 50 10.98 28.26 -10.88
N GLN A 51 11.89 27.59 -10.17
CA GLN A 51 12.39 27.99 -8.86
C GLN A 51 13.72 28.75 -8.91
N LEU A 52 14.45 28.70 -10.03
CA LEU A 52 15.75 29.39 -10.21
C LEU A 52 15.74 30.90 -9.92
N PRO A 53 14.65 31.66 -10.17
CA PRO A 53 14.60 33.07 -9.79
C PRO A 53 14.85 33.34 -8.30
N LEU A 54 14.58 32.37 -7.41
CA LEU A 54 14.79 32.50 -5.97
C LEU A 54 16.27 32.63 -5.58
N VAL A 55 17.15 31.96 -6.33
CA VAL A 55 18.60 31.89 -6.04
C VAL A 55 19.45 32.67 -7.03
N ARG A 56 18.86 33.23 -8.10
CA ARG A 56 19.59 33.93 -9.17
C ARG A 56 20.43 35.11 -8.67
N SER A 57 19.95 35.84 -7.66
CA SER A 57 20.66 36.99 -7.07
C SER A 57 21.47 36.63 -5.82
N ALA A 58 21.70 35.34 -5.57
CA ALA A 58 22.53 34.89 -4.47
C ALA A 58 24.02 35.14 -4.76
N SER A 59 24.74 35.59 -3.74
CA SER A 59 26.17 35.89 -3.79
C SER A 59 27.08 34.65 -3.73
N GLY A 60 26.52 33.48 -3.40
CA GLY A 60 27.23 32.22 -3.30
C GLY A 60 26.32 31.10 -2.80
N ALA A 61 26.88 29.91 -2.55
CA ALA A 61 26.10 28.75 -2.17
C ALA A 61 25.38 28.90 -0.83
N GLN A 62 26.03 29.54 0.16
CA GLN A 62 25.43 29.80 1.46
C GLN A 62 24.22 30.74 1.36
N ASP A 63 24.36 31.87 0.67
CA ASP A 63 23.26 32.83 0.47
C ASP A 63 22.10 32.18 -0.31
N ALA A 64 22.42 31.38 -1.33
CA ALA A 64 21.40 30.61 -2.06
C ALA A 64 20.66 29.64 -1.12
N TRP A 65 21.40 28.87 -0.32
CA TRP A 65 20.82 27.93 0.64
C TRP A 65 19.93 28.65 1.67
N SER A 66 20.40 29.73 2.28
CA SER A 66 19.62 30.52 3.24
C SER A 66 18.36 31.14 2.63
N ARG A 67 18.38 31.54 1.35
CA ARG A 67 17.18 32.02 0.65
C ARG A 67 16.17 30.91 0.40
N LEU A 68 16.64 29.72 0.05
CA LEU A 68 15.78 28.55 -0.10
C LEU A 68 15.13 28.18 1.24
N GLU A 69 15.91 28.14 2.32
CA GLU A 69 15.39 27.94 3.68
C GLU A 69 14.36 29.03 4.05
N ALA A 70 14.68 30.30 3.80
CA ALA A 70 13.76 31.40 4.10
C ALA A 70 12.45 31.34 3.30
N HIS A 71 12.50 30.83 2.07
CA HIS A 71 11.34 30.71 1.18
C HIS A 71 10.49 29.48 1.48
N PHE A 72 11.12 28.30 1.54
CA PHE A 72 10.43 27.01 1.67
C PHE A 72 10.20 26.61 3.14
N GLU A 73 11.10 26.97 4.04
CA GLU A 73 11.00 26.68 5.49
C GLU A 73 10.62 27.94 6.28
N LYS A 74 9.86 28.85 5.68
CA LYS A 74 9.44 30.08 6.34
C LYS A 74 8.73 29.76 7.65
N LYS A 75 9.40 29.94 8.79
CA LYS A 75 8.91 29.63 10.16
C LYS A 75 7.77 30.53 10.65
N SER A 76 7.08 31.20 9.73
CA SER A 76 5.95 32.08 10.02
C SER A 76 4.75 31.30 10.57
N LEU A 77 3.97 31.94 11.43
CA LEU A 77 2.72 31.38 11.95
C LEU A 77 1.76 30.97 10.83
N ALA A 78 1.69 31.75 9.74
CA ALA A 78 0.86 31.46 8.58
C ALA A 78 1.25 30.15 7.88
N ASN A 79 2.55 29.89 7.69
CA ASN A 79 3.04 28.66 7.09
C ASN A 79 2.79 27.45 8.00
N LYS A 80 3.07 27.59 9.30
CA LYS A 80 2.74 26.56 10.31
C LYS A 80 1.25 26.21 10.30
N LEU A 81 0.38 27.23 10.25
CA LEU A 81 -1.07 27.05 10.19
C LEU A 81 -1.50 26.37 8.89
N PHE A 82 -0.92 26.76 7.76
CA PHE A 82 -1.19 26.15 6.46
C PHE A 82 -0.84 24.66 6.45
N LEU A 83 0.36 24.30 6.89
CA LEU A 83 0.81 22.91 6.96
C LEU A 83 -0.04 22.09 7.95
N ARG A 84 -0.36 22.64 9.14
CA ARG A 84 -1.23 21.94 10.10
C ARG A 84 -2.62 21.70 9.55
N ARG A 85 -3.21 22.67 8.84
CA ARG A 85 -4.51 22.47 8.19
C ARG A 85 -4.45 21.31 7.20
N ARG A 86 -3.43 21.29 6.34
CA ARG A 86 -3.25 20.20 5.36
C ARG A 86 -3.02 18.84 6.01
N PHE A 87 -2.29 18.81 7.13
CA PHE A 87 -2.03 17.60 7.89
C PHE A 87 -3.31 17.02 8.49
N PHE A 88 -4.06 17.82 9.26
CA PHE A 88 -5.28 17.36 9.92
C PHE A 88 -6.48 17.19 8.99
N SER A 89 -6.46 17.81 7.79
CA SER A 89 -7.50 17.65 6.78
C SER A 89 -7.15 16.64 5.69
N ALA A 90 -6.01 15.94 5.79
CA ALA A 90 -5.68 14.90 4.85
C ALA A 90 -6.65 13.73 5.05
N MET A 91 -7.36 13.36 3.99
CA MET A 91 -8.26 12.22 3.96
C MET A 91 -7.88 11.33 2.79
N MET A 92 -8.07 10.02 2.97
CA MET A 92 -7.95 9.01 1.94
C MET A 92 -9.33 8.81 1.31
N GLU A 93 -9.39 8.84 -0.01
CA GLU A 93 -10.62 8.57 -0.77
C GLU A 93 -10.73 7.08 -1.12
N ASP A 94 -11.89 6.64 -1.60
CA ASP A 94 -12.06 5.27 -2.07
C ASP A 94 -11.26 5.03 -3.35
N GLY A 95 -10.39 4.01 -3.33
CA GLY A 95 -9.50 3.69 -4.45
C GLY A 95 -8.13 4.36 -4.40
N ASP A 96 -7.88 5.24 -3.43
CA ASP A 96 -6.54 5.78 -3.19
C ASP A 96 -5.55 4.68 -2.78
N ASP A 97 -4.28 4.87 -3.15
CA ASP A 97 -3.20 3.98 -2.72
C ASP A 97 -2.80 4.28 -1.28
N VAL A 98 -2.93 3.27 -0.43
CA VAL A 98 -2.62 3.35 1.01
C VAL A 98 -1.18 3.78 1.27
N LEU A 99 -0.21 3.27 0.52
CA LEU A 99 1.19 3.62 0.71
C LEU A 99 1.46 5.07 0.33
N GLN A 100 0.86 5.57 -0.74
CA GLN A 100 0.93 6.99 -1.11
C GLN A 100 0.33 7.88 -0.02
N HIS A 101 -0.79 7.50 0.58
CA HIS A 101 -1.41 8.26 1.66
C HIS A 101 -0.55 8.29 2.94
N ILE A 102 0.01 7.15 3.34
CA ILE A 102 0.98 7.07 4.46
C ILE A 102 2.16 8.00 4.21
N ASN A 103 2.75 7.96 3.01
CA ASN A 103 3.88 8.81 2.64
C ASN A 103 3.50 10.29 2.64
N LYS A 104 2.30 10.65 2.16
CA LYS A 104 1.80 12.03 2.18
C LYS A 104 1.73 12.59 3.60
N LEU A 105 1.19 11.83 4.55
CA LEU A 105 1.14 12.24 5.96
C LEU A 105 2.54 12.39 6.56
N LYS A 106 3.44 11.44 6.26
CA LYS A 106 4.83 11.50 6.73
C LYS A 106 5.57 12.73 6.19
N THR A 107 5.43 13.02 4.90
CA THR A 107 6.01 14.23 4.29
C THR A 107 5.45 15.52 4.91
N LEU A 108 4.15 15.57 5.23
CA LEU A 108 3.57 16.73 5.92
C LEU A 108 4.11 16.89 7.35
N ALA A 109 4.34 15.79 8.07
CA ALA A 109 4.95 15.81 9.40
C ALA A 109 6.43 16.29 9.33
N GLU A 110 7.19 15.83 8.36
CA GLU A 110 8.57 16.29 8.09
C GLU A 110 8.61 17.79 7.74
N GLN A 111 7.66 18.27 6.92
CA GLN A 111 7.54 19.70 6.62
C GLN A 111 7.19 20.53 7.85
N LEU A 112 6.34 20.00 8.74
CA LEU A 112 5.99 20.64 10.00
C LEU A 112 7.19 20.71 10.96
N ASP A 113 8.01 19.67 11.01
CA ASP A 113 9.25 19.66 11.78
C ASP A 113 10.25 20.70 11.26
N ALA A 114 10.46 20.78 9.94
CA ALA A 114 11.36 21.74 9.30
C ALA A 114 11.00 23.21 9.63
N VAL A 115 9.70 23.54 9.71
CA VAL A 115 9.26 24.88 10.10
C VAL A 115 9.26 25.13 11.62
N GLY A 116 9.71 24.16 12.43
CA GLY A 116 9.77 24.23 13.89
C GLY A 116 8.39 24.09 14.54
N ALA A 117 7.57 23.16 14.04
CA ALA A 117 6.28 22.78 14.59
C ALA A 117 6.11 21.25 14.59
N PRO A 118 6.99 20.50 15.27
CA PRO A 118 7.01 19.04 15.23
C PRO A 118 5.65 18.44 15.62
N VAL A 119 5.35 17.29 15.02
CA VAL A 119 4.17 16.47 15.30
C VAL A 119 4.63 15.30 16.17
N SER A 120 3.90 15.02 17.25
CA SER A 120 4.20 13.86 18.09
C SER A 120 3.87 12.56 17.34
N GLU A 121 4.49 11.44 17.72
CA GLU A 121 4.15 10.15 17.11
C GLU A 121 2.67 9.79 17.35
N ASP A 122 2.15 10.08 18.54
CA ASP A 122 0.74 9.89 18.88
C ASP A 122 -0.18 10.69 17.95
N ASP A 123 0.08 11.99 17.75
CA ASP A 123 -0.71 12.83 16.85
C ASP A 123 -0.62 12.32 15.40
N LEU A 124 0.54 11.80 14.99
CA LEU A 124 0.74 11.24 13.67
C LEU A 124 -0.07 9.96 13.45
N VAL A 125 -0.09 9.08 14.45
CA VAL A 125 -0.90 7.85 14.45
C VAL A 125 -2.39 8.17 14.49
N ILE A 126 -2.82 9.09 15.37
CA ILE A 126 -4.21 9.54 15.47
C ILE A 126 -4.68 10.13 14.14
N THR A 127 -3.85 10.97 13.51
CA THR A 127 -4.17 11.58 12.21
C THR A 127 -4.26 10.53 11.11
N LEU A 128 -3.34 9.56 11.08
CA LEU A 128 -3.41 8.46 10.12
C LEU A 128 -4.70 7.67 10.27
N LEU A 129 -5.03 7.18 11.47
CA LEU A 129 -6.25 6.40 11.71
C LEU A 129 -7.52 7.20 11.38
N GLY A 130 -7.57 8.47 11.78
CA GLY A 130 -8.70 9.36 11.49
C GLY A 130 -8.82 9.80 10.03
N SER A 131 -7.77 9.61 9.23
CA SER A 131 -7.75 9.98 7.80
C SER A 131 -8.17 8.86 6.85
N LEU A 132 -8.31 7.62 7.35
CA LEU A 132 -8.67 6.48 6.53
C LEU A 132 -10.16 6.54 6.14
N ASN A 133 -10.49 6.04 4.95
CA ASN A 133 -11.89 5.90 4.53
C ASN A 133 -12.62 4.82 5.35
N GLU A 134 -13.95 4.82 5.26
CA GLU A 134 -14.84 3.91 6.01
C GLU A 134 -14.52 2.44 5.78
N SER A 135 -13.94 2.10 4.62
CA SER A 135 -13.58 0.74 4.29
C SER A 135 -12.64 0.16 5.36
N TYR A 136 -11.74 0.93 5.97
CA TYR A 136 -10.79 0.46 6.98
C TYR A 136 -11.33 0.44 8.42
N GLN A 137 -12.62 0.73 8.64
CA GLN A 137 -13.19 0.89 9.99
C GLN A 137 -12.96 -0.31 10.90
N PHE A 138 -13.06 -1.54 10.38
CA PHE A 138 -12.80 -2.75 11.16
C PHE A 138 -11.37 -2.83 11.70
N LEU A 139 -10.38 -2.39 10.91
CA LEU A 139 -8.99 -2.32 11.35
C LEU A 139 -8.82 -1.27 12.44
N ILE A 140 -9.44 -0.09 12.27
CA ILE A 140 -9.39 1.00 13.24
C ILE A 140 -9.94 0.52 14.59
N THR A 141 -11.14 -0.04 14.63
CA THR A 141 -11.73 -0.57 15.87
C THR A 141 -10.87 -1.65 16.51
N ALA A 142 -10.26 -2.52 15.71
CA ALA A 142 -9.36 -3.55 16.22
C ALA A 142 -8.11 -2.94 16.87
N LEU A 143 -7.54 -1.87 16.29
CA LEU A 143 -6.39 -1.17 16.85
C LEU A 143 -6.77 -0.38 18.12
N GLU A 144 -7.93 0.28 18.15
CA GLU A 144 -8.43 1.02 19.32
C GLU A 144 -8.71 0.11 20.52
N SER A 145 -9.10 -1.15 20.30
CA SER A 145 -9.41 -2.10 21.37
C SER A 145 -8.18 -2.62 22.12
N ARG A 146 -6.98 -2.28 21.65
CA ARG A 146 -5.73 -2.77 22.20
C ARG A 146 -5.34 -2.00 23.47
N SER A 147 -4.65 -2.67 24.39
CA SER A 147 -4.13 -2.06 25.61
C SER A 147 -2.70 -1.53 25.46
N ASP A 148 -1.99 -1.90 24.40
CA ASP A 148 -0.63 -1.45 24.10
C ASP A 148 -0.62 -0.15 23.28
N THR A 149 0.48 0.58 23.40
CA THR A 149 0.74 1.81 22.65
C THR A 149 0.83 1.52 21.15
N LEU A 150 0.08 2.28 20.35
CA LEU A 150 0.10 2.18 18.90
C LEU A 150 1.27 2.99 18.33
N SER A 151 2.37 2.33 17.97
CA SER A 151 3.47 2.98 17.26
C SER A 151 3.16 3.17 15.78
N TRP A 152 3.81 4.15 15.15
CA TRP A 152 3.68 4.41 13.72
C TRP A 152 4.00 3.18 12.87
N GLU A 153 5.06 2.45 13.23
CA GLU A 153 5.50 1.24 12.53
C GLU A 153 4.46 0.12 12.62
N LEU A 154 3.87 -0.09 13.81
CA LEU A 154 2.84 -1.12 14.00
C LEU A 154 1.60 -0.80 13.16
N VAL A 155 1.12 0.45 13.21
CA VAL A 155 -0.10 0.86 12.52
C VAL A 155 0.08 0.79 11.01
N THR A 156 1.17 1.32 10.47
CA THR A 156 1.45 1.27 9.03
C THR A 156 1.62 -0.17 8.53
N SER A 157 2.30 -1.04 9.28
CA SER A 157 2.42 -2.46 8.95
C SER A 157 1.07 -3.17 8.86
N ARG A 158 0.19 -2.93 9.85
CA ARG A 158 -1.16 -3.51 9.87
C ARG A 158 -2.04 -2.99 8.75
N LEU A 159 -1.94 -1.70 8.47
CA LEU A 159 -2.69 -1.05 7.40
C LEU A 159 -2.28 -1.59 6.02
N MET A 160 -0.97 -1.74 5.77
CA MET A 160 -0.46 -2.33 4.53
C MET A 160 -0.88 -3.80 4.35
N HIS A 161 -0.89 -4.59 5.44
CA HIS A 161 -1.34 -5.98 5.38
C HIS A 161 -2.84 -6.08 5.06
N GLU A 162 -3.66 -5.19 5.63
CA GLU A 162 -5.09 -5.13 5.36
C GLU A 162 -5.39 -4.67 3.92
N ASP A 163 -4.63 -3.69 3.41
CA ASP A 163 -4.70 -3.25 1.99
C ASP A 163 -4.39 -4.40 1.03
N LEU A 164 -3.32 -5.16 1.28
CA LEU A 164 -2.95 -6.33 0.45
C LEU A 164 -4.07 -7.37 0.43
N LYS A 165 -4.60 -7.74 1.60
CA LYS A 165 -5.71 -8.69 1.73
C LYS A 165 -6.96 -8.21 0.98
N ARG A 166 -7.24 -6.91 0.96
CA ARG A 166 -8.36 -6.33 0.22
C ARG A 166 -8.15 -6.38 -1.28
N LYS A 167 -6.94 -6.08 -1.74
CA LYS A 167 -6.55 -6.18 -3.15
C LYS A 167 -6.64 -7.63 -3.64
N GLU A 168 -6.29 -8.62 -2.82
CA GLU A 168 -6.48 -10.04 -3.15
C GLU A 168 -7.96 -10.46 -3.24
N GLN A 169 -8.84 -9.84 -2.44
CA GLN A 169 -10.28 -10.12 -2.45
C GLN A 169 -11.03 -9.39 -3.58
N HIS A 170 -10.53 -8.24 -4.04
CA HIS A 170 -11.13 -7.43 -5.11
C HIS A 170 -10.45 -7.62 -6.47
N GLY A 171 -9.30 -8.29 -6.53
CA GLY A 171 -8.72 -8.78 -7.76
C GLY A 171 -9.62 -9.86 -8.35
N ASP A 172 -10.03 -9.67 -9.60
CA ASP A 172 -10.82 -10.62 -10.39
C ASP A 172 -10.47 -12.08 -10.09
N GLY A 173 -11.52 -12.92 -10.08
CA GLY A 173 -11.42 -14.38 -10.15
C GLY A 173 -10.74 -14.88 -11.41
N ALA A 174 -9.45 -14.59 -11.55
CA ALA A 174 -8.52 -15.16 -12.52
C ALA A 174 -7.45 -15.92 -11.73
N ALA A 175 -7.87 -17.10 -11.24
CA ALA A 175 -7.05 -18.27 -10.97
C ALA A 175 -5.64 -18.02 -10.40
N SER A 176 -5.54 -18.00 -9.08
CA SER A 176 -4.46 -18.73 -8.41
C SER A 176 -4.99 -19.31 -7.11
N ASP A 177 -5.94 -20.23 -7.28
CA ASP A 177 -6.24 -21.26 -6.30
C ASP A 177 -4.99 -22.16 -6.21
N GLN A 178 -3.92 -21.68 -5.55
CA GLN A 178 -2.89 -22.55 -5.01
C GLN A 178 -3.39 -23.16 -3.69
N ALA A 179 -4.57 -23.76 -3.77
CA ALA A 179 -4.79 -25.01 -3.09
C ALA A 179 -3.77 -26.00 -3.67
N PHE A 180 -2.99 -26.63 -2.79
CA PHE A 180 -2.06 -27.69 -3.13
C PHE A 180 -2.84 -28.88 -3.70
N VAL A 181 -3.05 -28.90 -5.01
CA VAL A 181 -3.57 -30.06 -5.75
C VAL A 181 -2.61 -30.40 -6.87
N SER A 182 -1.65 -31.28 -6.58
CA SER A 182 -0.97 -32.04 -7.63
C SER A 182 -1.97 -32.98 -8.28
N ALA A 183 -2.11 -32.82 -9.59
CA ALA A 183 -3.10 -33.42 -10.44
C ALA A 183 -3.10 -34.96 -10.50
N SER A 184 -4.31 -35.51 -10.59
CA SER A 184 -4.70 -36.62 -11.46
C SER A 184 -3.80 -37.85 -11.54
N ALA A 185 -4.02 -38.78 -10.62
CA ALA A 185 -4.15 -40.19 -10.99
C ALA A 185 -5.59 -40.64 -10.74
N ARG A 186 -6.21 -41.20 -11.76
CA ARG A 186 -7.60 -41.69 -11.78
C ARG A 186 -7.92 -42.54 -10.55
N ALA A 187 -8.72 -42.02 -9.63
CA ALA A 187 -9.43 -42.83 -8.65
C ALA A 187 -10.81 -42.23 -8.45
N ARG A 188 -11.82 -42.82 -9.11
CA ARG A 188 -13.22 -42.64 -8.73
C ARG A 188 -13.31 -42.86 -7.23
N GLY A 189 -13.60 -41.79 -6.48
CA GLY A 189 -13.84 -41.85 -5.06
C GLY A 189 -14.85 -42.97 -4.78
N ARG A 190 -14.39 -43.96 -4.02
CA ARG A 190 -15.17 -45.11 -3.56
C ARG A 190 -16.43 -44.56 -2.89
N PRO A 191 -17.65 -44.88 -3.36
CA PRO A 191 -18.85 -44.37 -2.70
C PRO A 191 -18.86 -44.90 -1.26
N ALA A 192 -19.15 -44.01 -0.31
CA ALA A 192 -19.26 -44.34 1.10
C ALA A 192 -20.13 -45.61 1.25
N LYS A 193 -19.60 -46.64 1.91
CA LYS A 193 -20.30 -47.92 2.11
C LYS A 193 -21.65 -47.64 2.75
N LYS A 194 -22.73 -47.98 2.04
CA LYS A 194 -24.09 -47.85 2.58
C LYS A 194 -24.25 -48.75 3.80
N VAL A 195 -24.52 -48.15 4.95
CA VAL A 195 -24.91 -48.87 6.17
C VAL A 195 -26.42 -49.12 6.10
N GLY A 196 -26.82 -50.39 6.09
CA GLY A 196 -28.23 -50.81 6.11
C GLY A 196 -28.77 -51.47 4.84
N ALA A 197 -29.89 -52.18 4.98
CA ALA A 197 -30.55 -52.93 3.91
C ALA A 197 -31.17 -51.99 2.85
N CYS A 198 -31.23 -52.42 1.60
CA CYS A 198 -32.02 -51.76 0.56
C CYS A 198 -33.51 -51.85 0.89
N ARG A 199 -34.24 -50.71 0.91
CA ARG A 199 -35.68 -50.72 1.22
C ARG A 199 -36.56 -51.33 0.13
N HIS A 200 -35.99 -51.66 -1.04
CA HIS A 200 -36.72 -52.32 -2.12
C HIS A 200 -36.56 -53.84 -2.12
N CYS A 201 -35.36 -54.36 -1.86
CA CYS A 201 -35.08 -55.81 -1.94
C CYS A 201 -34.57 -56.44 -0.64
N GLY A 202 -34.38 -55.65 0.41
CA GLY A 202 -33.85 -56.10 1.70
C GLY A 202 -32.35 -56.43 1.73
N LYS A 203 -31.64 -56.45 0.59
CA LYS A 203 -30.21 -56.81 0.55
C LYS A 203 -29.31 -55.61 0.90
N HIS A 204 -28.19 -55.87 1.57
CA HIS A 204 -27.20 -54.86 1.95
C HIS A 204 -26.24 -54.51 0.79
N GLY A 205 -25.54 -53.39 0.90
CA GLY A 205 -24.42 -53.05 0.01
C GLY A 205 -24.75 -52.19 -1.22
N HIS A 206 -26.00 -51.78 -1.43
CA HIS A 206 -26.40 -50.88 -2.53
C HIS A 206 -27.57 -49.96 -2.13
N TRP A 207 -27.67 -48.79 -2.76
CA TRP A 207 -28.79 -47.85 -2.57
C TRP A 207 -30.03 -48.28 -3.38
N ILE A 208 -31.22 -47.78 -3.01
CA ILE A 208 -32.46 -48.08 -3.77
C ILE A 208 -32.35 -47.65 -5.25
N ALA A 209 -31.54 -46.62 -5.52
CA ALA A 209 -31.23 -46.19 -6.89
C ALA A 209 -30.50 -47.27 -7.72
N GLU A 210 -29.70 -48.10 -7.05
CA GLU A 210 -28.85 -49.13 -7.66
C GLU A 210 -29.40 -50.55 -7.44
N CYS A 211 -30.67 -50.68 -7.04
CA CYS A 211 -31.29 -51.97 -6.77
C CYS A 211 -31.51 -52.74 -8.09
N PRO A 212 -30.89 -53.92 -8.28
CA PRO A 212 -31.02 -54.68 -9.52
C PRO A 212 -32.47 -55.12 -9.80
N LEU A 213 -33.20 -55.47 -8.73
CA LEU A 213 -34.61 -55.88 -8.83
C LEU A 213 -35.50 -54.71 -9.28
N ARG A 214 -35.22 -53.49 -8.81
CA ARG A 214 -35.98 -52.29 -9.22
C ARG A 214 -35.75 -51.94 -10.68
N GLN A 215 -34.54 -52.17 -11.21
CA GLN A 215 -34.25 -51.94 -12.63
C GLN A 215 -34.93 -52.98 -13.53
N GLN A 216 -35.07 -54.22 -13.06
CA GLN A 216 -35.82 -55.26 -13.77
C GLN A 216 -37.34 -55.00 -13.76
N ASP A 217 -37.90 -54.52 -12.65
CA ASP A 217 -39.33 -54.13 -12.56
C ASP A 217 -39.66 -52.97 -13.52
N ASN A 218 -38.75 -52.00 -13.65
CA ASN A 218 -38.89 -50.91 -14.61
C ASN A 218 -38.80 -51.40 -16.07
N ASN A 219 -37.90 -52.33 -16.36
CA ASN A 219 -37.74 -52.88 -17.72
C ASN A 219 -38.93 -53.78 -18.13
N SER A 220 -39.54 -54.50 -17.19
CA SER A 220 -40.70 -55.36 -17.48
C SER A 220 -41.99 -54.57 -17.71
N HIS A 221 -42.10 -53.32 -17.23
CA HIS A 221 -43.19 -52.42 -17.57
C HIS A 221 -43.04 -51.71 -18.93
N GLY A 222 -41.83 -51.65 -19.49
CA GLY A 222 -41.53 -51.02 -20.77
C GLY A 222 -41.97 -51.84 -22.00
N ASP A 223 -42.11 -53.16 -21.85
CA ASP A 223 -42.31 -54.07 -23.00
C ASP A 223 -43.78 -54.29 -23.40
N ARG A 224 -44.73 -53.73 -22.66
CA ARG A 224 -46.17 -53.77 -23.02
C ARG A 224 -46.63 -52.68 -24.00
N ARG A 225 -45.79 -51.71 -24.35
CA ARG A 225 -46.17 -50.56 -25.21
C ARG A 225 -45.73 -50.66 -26.68
N ARG A 226 -45.12 -51.77 -27.11
CA ARG A 226 -44.53 -51.88 -28.46
C ARG A 226 -45.37 -52.62 -29.53
N ILE A 227 -46.59 -53.05 -29.23
CA ILE A 227 -47.39 -53.89 -30.18
C ILE A 227 -48.45 -53.11 -30.99
N VAL A 228 -48.75 -51.85 -30.67
CA VAL A 228 -49.76 -51.08 -31.42
C VAL A 228 -49.11 -49.91 -32.15
N HIS A 229 -48.67 -50.12 -33.40
CA HIS A 229 -48.80 -49.17 -34.52
C HIS A 229 -48.04 -49.69 -35.75
N ALA A 230 -48.68 -50.59 -36.50
CA ALA A 230 -48.47 -50.79 -37.93
C ALA A 230 -49.85 -50.90 -38.59
N HIS A 231 -50.02 -50.35 -39.80
CA HIS A 231 -51.24 -50.05 -40.58
C HIS A 231 -51.66 -48.57 -40.44
N VAL A 232 -51.86 -47.73 -41.48
CA VAL A 232 -52.25 -47.92 -42.89
C VAL A 232 -51.70 -46.77 -43.76
N LYS A 233 -51.36 -47.08 -45.02
CA LYS A 233 -51.07 -46.18 -46.14
C LYS A 233 -52.30 -45.38 -46.60
N ILE A 234 -52.12 -44.13 -47.02
CA ILE A 234 -52.77 -43.57 -48.22
C ILE A 234 -51.68 -42.93 -49.05
#